data_AF-X1EFQ3-F1
#
_entry.id   AF-X1EFQ3-F1
#
_cell.length_a   1.000
_cell.length_b   1.000
_cell.length_c   1.000
_cell.angle_alpha   90.00
_cell.angle_beta   90.00
_cell.angle_gamma   90.00
#
_symmetry.space_group_name_H-M   'P 1'
#
loop_
_entity.id
_entity.type
_entity.pdbx_description
1 polymer ?
#
loop_
_entity_poly.entity_id
_entity_poly.type
_entity_poly.pdbx_seq_one_letter_code
_entity_poly.pdbx_strand_id
1 'polypeptide(L)'
;LGPPSLAILIARLEAVEDYEDFVALVREFLPEFEGEILRQPLPSTQIALFADRFGDRYFPLSEYIWEEEEDYSFFTRGIPVVVMGVSYDDYHEIASSYRPGLQIMTYLVSYIYDEGDGGRTVLAEACAVHVPPELIQRVPEGGITGDEAHRLLDDTHYKGLA
;
A
#
# COMPACT_ATOMS: atom_id res chain seq x y z
N LEU A 1 -13.41 -15.19 -32.42
CA LEU A 1 -13.54 -15.69 -31.03
C LEU A 1 -13.15 -17.16 -31.05
N GLY A 2 -11.90 -17.46 -30.68
CA GLY A 2 -11.47 -18.85 -30.49
C GLY A 2 -11.99 -19.36 -29.14
N PRO A 3 -12.29 -20.66 -29.00
CA PRO A 3 -12.73 -21.20 -27.73
C PRO A 3 -11.64 -21.01 -26.66
N PRO A 4 -12.03 -20.69 -25.40
CA PRO A 4 -11.08 -20.61 -24.29
C PRO A 4 -10.36 -21.94 -24.07
N SER A 5 -9.18 -21.89 -23.47
CA SER A 5 -8.40 -23.10 -23.19
C SER A 5 -9.15 -24.03 -22.21
N LEU A 6 -8.90 -25.34 -22.32
CA LEU A 6 -9.51 -26.33 -21.44
C LEU A 6 -9.14 -26.12 -19.96
N ALA A 7 -7.91 -25.64 -19.71
CA ALA A 7 -7.44 -25.29 -18.37
C ALA A 7 -8.24 -24.12 -17.77
N ILE A 8 -8.57 -23.11 -18.57
CA ILE A 8 -9.44 -22.00 -18.15
C ILE A 8 -10.85 -22.51 -17.83
N LEU A 9 -11.37 -23.46 -18.61
CA LEU A 9 -12.71 -24.02 -18.34
C LEU A 9 -12.76 -24.81 -17.03
N ILE A 10 -11.69 -25.52 -16.68
CA ILE A 10 -11.58 -26.26 -15.40
C ILE A 10 -11.45 -25.29 -14.23
N ALA A 11 -10.53 -24.32 -14.30
CA ALA A 11 -10.37 -23.30 -13.25
C ALA A 11 -11.66 -22.49 -13.03
N ARG A 12 -12.37 -22.13 -14.13
CA ARG A 12 -13.67 -21.48 -14.05
C ARG A 12 -14.75 -22.33 -13.39
N LEU A 13 -14.68 -23.66 -13.47
CA LEU A 13 -15.66 -24.55 -12.84
C LEU A 13 -15.36 -24.80 -11.36
N GLU A 14 -14.08 -24.71 -10.96
CA GLU A 14 -13.63 -24.90 -9.57
C GLU A 14 -13.73 -23.61 -8.73
N ALA A 15 -13.58 -22.44 -9.36
CA ALA A 15 -13.64 -21.12 -8.70
C ALA A 15 -14.41 -20.08 -9.57
N VAL A 16 -15.70 -20.37 -9.84
CA VAL A 16 -16.56 -19.53 -10.71
C VAL A 16 -16.64 -18.09 -10.19
N GLU A 17 -16.88 -17.92 -8.89
CA GLU A 17 -17.11 -16.61 -8.26
C GLU A 17 -15.83 -15.75 -8.33
N ASP A 18 -14.68 -16.31 -7.96
CA ASP A 18 -13.39 -15.61 -7.98
C ASP A 18 -13.00 -15.15 -9.40
N TYR A 19 -13.30 -15.96 -10.42
CA TYR A 19 -13.07 -15.58 -11.81
C TYR A 19 -13.97 -14.42 -12.25
N GLU A 20 -15.25 -14.44 -11.85
CA GLU A 20 -16.18 -13.36 -12.18
C GLU A 20 -15.78 -12.04 -11.52
N ASP A 21 -15.33 -12.10 -10.26
CA ASP A 21 -14.78 -10.95 -9.53
C ASP A 21 -13.55 -10.39 -10.24
N PHE A 22 -12.59 -11.24 -10.64
CA PHE A 22 -11.43 -10.80 -11.41
C PHE A 22 -11.82 -10.14 -12.75
N VAL A 23 -12.80 -10.70 -13.47
CA VAL A 23 -13.30 -10.10 -14.72
C VAL A 23 -13.95 -8.73 -14.45
N ALA A 24 -14.68 -8.58 -13.35
CA ALA A 24 -15.25 -7.30 -12.95
C ALA A 24 -14.14 -6.25 -12.71
N LEU A 25 -13.08 -6.62 -11.99
CA LEU A 25 -11.92 -5.75 -11.76
C LEU A 25 -11.24 -5.32 -13.07
N VAL A 26 -11.01 -6.26 -13.99
CA VAL A 26 -10.43 -5.95 -15.30
C VAL A 26 -11.28 -4.93 -16.06
N ARG A 27 -12.61 -5.10 -16.05
CA ARG A 27 -13.54 -4.19 -16.73
C ARG A 27 -13.64 -2.81 -16.07
N GLU A 28 -13.52 -2.76 -14.76
CA GLU A 28 -13.58 -1.52 -14.00
C GLU A 28 -12.31 -0.71 -14.17
N PHE A 29 -11.13 -1.34 -14.00
CA PHE A 29 -9.87 -0.61 -13.89
C PHE A 29 -9.07 -0.54 -15.20
N LEU A 30 -9.21 -1.54 -16.07
CA LEU A 30 -8.42 -1.71 -17.30
C LEU A 30 -9.26 -2.18 -18.51
N PRO A 31 -10.41 -1.55 -18.80
CA PRO A 31 -11.32 -2.02 -19.86
C PRO A 31 -10.68 -2.11 -21.25
N GLU A 32 -9.69 -1.27 -21.56
CA GLU A 32 -8.98 -1.32 -22.84
C GLU A 32 -8.09 -2.55 -23.00
N PHE A 33 -7.67 -3.16 -21.89
CA PHE A 33 -6.82 -4.34 -21.87
C PHE A 33 -7.61 -5.63 -21.59
N GLU A 34 -8.94 -5.58 -21.41
CA GLU A 34 -9.77 -6.75 -21.09
C GLU A 34 -9.49 -7.92 -22.03
N GLY A 35 -9.51 -7.65 -23.34
CA GLY A 35 -9.27 -8.68 -24.34
C GLY A 35 -7.83 -9.21 -24.35
N GLU A 36 -6.84 -8.46 -23.91
CA GLU A 36 -5.44 -8.88 -23.84
C GLU A 36 -5.20 -9.74 -22.60
N ILE A 37 -5.76 -9.32 -21.47
CA ILE A 37 -5.69 -9.98 -20.17
C ILE A 37 -6.45 -11.31 -20.22
N LEU A 38 -7.76 -11.30 -20.52
CA LEU A 38 -8.60 -12.51 -20.43
C LEU A 38 -8.30 -13.56 -21.52
N ARG A 39 -7.45 -13.23 -22.50
CA ARG A 39 -6.95 -14.20 -23.49
C ARG A 39 -5.69 -14.93 -23.04
N GLN A 40 -5.05 -14.53 -21.95
CA GLN A 40 -3.87 -15.24 -21.47
C GLN A 40 -4.25 -16.67 -21.05
N PRO A 41 -3.36 -17.65 -21.31
CA PRO A 41 -3.72 -19.07 -21.27
C PRO A 41 -3.90 -19.64 -19.86
N LEU A 42 -3.32 -18.99 -18.83
CA LEU A 42 -3.30 -19.45 -17.45
C LEU A 42 -3.74 -18.33 -16.48
N PRO A 43 -4.39 -18.64 -15.35
CA PRO A 43 -4.72 -17.66 -14.32
C PRO A 43 -3.54 -16.78 -13.90
N SER A 44 -2.38 -17.36 -13.57
CA SER A 44 -1.17 -16.59 -13.24
C SER A 44 -0.75 -15.61 -14.33
N THR A 45 -0.85 -16.00 -15.61
CA THR A 45 -0.54 -15.08 -16.71
C THR A 45 -1.58 -13.97 -16.91
N GLN A 46 -2.85 -14.22 -16.57
CA GLN A 46 -3.89 -13.18 -16.55
C GLN A 46 -3.62 -12.19 -15.41
N ILE A 47 -3.32 -12.70 -14.23
CA ILE A 47 -3.03 -11.92 -13.02
C ILE A 47 -1.74 -11.10 -13.21
N ALA A 48 -0.68 -11.68 -13.77
CA ALA A 48 0.57 -10.98 -14.12
C ALA A 48 0.34 -9.80 -15.05
N LEU A 49 -0.42 -10.00 -16.12
CA LEU A 49 -0.69 -8.92 -17.05
C LEU A 49 -1.62 -7.87 -16.46
N PHE A 50 -2.59 -8.26 -15.64
CA PHE A 50 -3.41 -7.31 -14.88
C PHE A 50 -2.54 -6.48 -13.92
N ALA A 51 -1.68 -7.12 -13.13
CA ALA A 51 -0.81 -6.46 -12.16
C ALA A 51 0.15 -5.44 -12.82
N ASP A 52 0.76 -5.82 -13.95
CA ASP A 52 1.63 -4.93 -14.75
C ASP A 52 0.88 -3.68 -15.23
N ARG A 53 -0.25 -3.89 -15.91
CA ARG A 53 -1.08 -2.79 -16.45
C ARG A 53 -1.71 -1.93 -15.36
N PHE A 54 -2.11 -2.54 -14.24
CA PHE A 54 -2.68 -1.84 -13.11
C PHE A 54 -1.60 -0.99 -12.42
N GLY A 55 -0.39 -1.55 -12.23
CA GLY A 55 0.76 -0.85 -11.68
C GLY A 55 1.21 0.35 -12.51
N ASP A 56 1.19 0.23 -13.84
CA ASP A 56 1.49 1.34 -14.76
C ASP A 56 0.54 2.54 -14.61
N ARG A 57 -0.73 2.29 -14.26
CA ARG A 57 -1.78 3.30 -14.21
C ARG A 57 -2.07 3.83 -12.80
N TYR A 58 -2.07 2.94 -11.81
CA TYR A 58 -2.53 3.20 -10.46
C TYR A 58 -1.37 3.00 -9.48
N PHE A 59 -1.30 1.83 -8.84
CA PHE A 59 -0.29 1.49 -7.85
C PHE A 59 0.21 0.06 -8.10
N PRO A 60 1.49 -0.23 -7.86
CA PRO A 60 2.00 -1.59 -7.94
C PRO A 60 1.23 -2.49 -6.95
N LEU A 61 0.97 -3.73 -7.37
CA LEU A 61 0.36 -4.72 -6.50
C LEU A 61 1.44 -5.41 -5.65
N SER A 62 1.05 -5.86 -4.46
CA SER A 62 1.93 -6.56 -3.53
C SER A 62 2.49 -7.85 -4.11
N GLU A 63 3.74 -8.19 -3.76
CA GLU A 63 4.36 -9.47 -4.15
C GLU A 63 3.64 -10.69 -3.57
N TYR A 64 2.81 -10.50 -2.52
CA TYR A 64 1.98 -11.58 -1.94
C TYR A 64 1.01 -12.22 -2.93
N ILE A 65 0.67 -11.54 -4.03
CA ILE A 65 -0.16 -12.11 -5.11
C ILE A 65 0.51 -13.32 -5.79
N TRP A 66 1.80 -13.54 -5.54
CA TRP A 66 2.58 -14.66 -6.09
C TRP A 66 2.88 -15.75 -5.06
N GLU A 67 2.54 -15.56 -3.78
CA GLU A 67 2.93 -16.45 -2.68
C GLU A 67 1.87 -17.51 -2.35
N GLU A 68 0.58 -17.19 -2.51
CA GLU A 68 -0.52 -18.17 -2.40
C GLU A 68 -0.78 -18.82 -3.77
N GLU A 69 -1.51 -19.95 -3.80
CA GLU A 69 -1.83 -20.68 -5.03
C GLU A 69 -2.23 -19.71 -6.16
N GLU A 70 -1.68 -19.91 -7.38
CA GLU A 70 -1.83 -19.03 -8.55
C GLU A 70 -3.29 -18.95 -9.06
N ASP A 71 -4.22 -18.47 -8.25
CA ASP A 71 -5.65 -18.40 -8.49
C ASP A 71 -6.23 -16.99 -8.24
N TYR A 72 -7.51 -16.82 -8.55
CA TYR A 72 -8.18 -15.52 -8.48
C TYR A 72 -8.66 -15.15 -7.07
N SER A 73 -8.58 -16.06 -6.10
CA SER A 73 -9.20 -15.91 -4.78
C SER A 73 -8.66 -14.71 -4.02
N PHE A 74 -7.41 -14.31 -4.29
CA PHE A 74 -6.77 -13.14 -3.69
C PHE A 74 -7.55 -11.83 -3.94
N PHE A 75 -8.20 -11.72 -5.10
CA PHE A 75 -8.94 -10.52 -5.50
C PHE A 75 -10.32 -10.39 -4.86
N THR A 76 -10.87 -11.47 -4.30
CA THR A 76 -12.16 -11.45 -3.57
C THR A 76 -12.10 -10.61 -2.29
N ARG A 77 -10.89 -10.38 -1.76
CA ARG A 77 -10.64 -9.63 -0.53
C ARG A 77 -10.24 -8.17 -0.78
N GLY A 78 -10.14 -7.75 -2.04
CA GLY A 78 -9.77 -6.41 -2.47
C GLY A 78 -8.51 -6.37 -3.35
N ILE A 79 -8.14 -5.18 -3.82
CA ILE A 79 -6.93 -4.98 -4.64
C ILE A 79 -5.74 -4.69 -3.70
N PRO A 80 -4.67 -5.50 -3.75
CA PRO A 80 -3.55 -5.43 -2.81
C PRO A 80 -2.51 -4.40 -3.26
N VAL A 81 -2.88 -3.13 -3.26
CA VAL A 81 -1.96 -2.05 -3.63
C VAL A 81 -0.82 -1.93 -2.62
N VAL A 82 0.41 -1.78 -3.11
CA VAL A 82 1.54 -1.33 -2.29
C VAL A 82 1.38 0.17 -2.11
N VAL A 83 0.97 0.57 -0.92
CA VAL A 83 1.01 1.98 -0.53
C VAL A 83 2.48 2.34 -0.38
N MET A 84 2.96 3.30 -1.17
CA MET A 84 4.33 3.86 -1.09
C MET A 84 4.53 4.72 0.17
N GLY A 85 4.11 4.19 1.31
CA GLY A 85 4.26 4.76 2.64
C GLY A 85 5.31 4.01 3.46
N VAL A 86 5.34 4.31 4.74
CA VAL A 86 6.14 3.55 5.70
C VAL A 86 5.29 2.36 6.14
N SER A 87 5.74 1.14 5.85
CA SER A 87 5.06 -0.06 6.35
C SER A 87 5.15 -0.15 7.88
N TYR A 88 4.36 -1.04 8.48
CA TYR A 88 4.45 -1.32 9.91
C TYR A 88 5.88 -1.76 10.32
N ASP A 89 6.49 -2.65 9.54
CA ASP A 89 7.87 -3.13 9.81
C ASP A 89 8.89 -2.00 9.63
N ASP A 90 8.73 -1.15 8.61
CA ASP A 90 9.60 0.00 8.37
C ASP A 90 9.57 1.01 9.53
N TYR A 91 8.44 1.13 10.21
CA TYR A 91 8.27 2.07 11.32
C TYR A 91 9.23 1.79 12.48
N HIS A 92 9.56 0.51 12.74
CA HIS A 92 10.54 0.13 13.75
C HIS A 92 11.97 0.55 13.37
N GLU A 93 12.25 0.69 12.07
CA GLU A 93 13.57 1.06 11.55
C GLU A 93 13.77 2.57 11.38
N ILE A 94 12.72 3.38 11.55
CA ILE A 94 12.82 4.83 11.36
C ILE A 94 13.85 5.43 12.32
N ALA A 95 13.78 5.08 13.61
CA ALA A 95 14.64 5.67 14.63
C ALA A 95 16.14 5.33 14.43
N SER A 96 16.44 4.17 13.83
CA SER A 96 17.80 3.65 13.64
C SER A 96 18.40 3.99 12.28
N SER A 97 17.61 3.87 11.21
CA SER A 97 18.12 3.67 9.85
C SER A 97 17.74 4.78 8.88
N TYR A 98 16.75 5.61 9.22
CA TYR A 98 16.18 6.61 8.31
C TYR A 98 16.89 7.97 8.42
N ARG A 99 16.68 8.82 7.42
CA ARG A 99 17.27 10.17 7.39
C ARG A 99 16.69 11.03 8.52
N PRO A 100 17.47 11.95 9.13
CA PRO A 100 17.03 12.79 10.24
C PRO A 100 15.73 13.56 9.97
N GLY A 101 15.55 14.08 8.75
CA GLY A 101 14.33 14.78 8.37
C GLY A 101 13.10 13.89 8.46
N LEU A 102 13.23 12.61 8.06
CA LEU A 102 12.12 11.66 8.10
C LEU A 102 11.81 11.23 9.55
N GLN A 103 12.84 11.04 10.39
CA GLN A 103 12.65 10.81 11.82
C GLN A 103 11.85 11.94 12.49
N ILE A 104 12.24 13.19 12.23
CA ILE A 104 11.57 14.37 12.80
C ILE A 104 10.13 14.48 12.27
N MET A 105 9.91 14.30 10.97
CA MET A 105 8.56 14.34 10.39
C MET A 105 7.65 13.26 10.99
N THR A 106 8.15 12.02 11.11
CA THR A 106 7.42 10.92 11.73
C THR A 106 7.12 11.18 13.20
N TYR A 107 8.02 11.83 13.94
CA TYR A 107 7.78 12.19 15.34
C TYR A 107 6.72 13.28 15.51
N LEU A 108 6.65 14.24 14.57
CA LEU A 108 5.69 15.34 14.62
C LEU A 108 4.25 14.86 14.51
N VAL A 109 3.99 13.87 13.65
CA VAL A 109 2.63 13.38 13.37
C VAL A 109 2.18 12.29 14.35
N SER A 110 0.88 12.04 14.37
CA SER A 110 0.29 10.97 15.16
C SER A 110 0.76 9.61 14.68
N TYR A 111 1.09 8.73 15.62
CA TYR A 111 1.51 7.37 15.33
C TYR A 111 0.32 6.55 14.82
N ILE A 112 0.41 6.03 13.60
CA ILE A 112 -0.71 5.36 12.92
C ILE A 112 -0.88 3.89 13.33
N TYR A 113 0.17 3.28 13.90
CA TYR A 113 0.20 1.88 14.29
C TYR A 113 0.21 1.79 15.82
N ASP A 114 -0.86 2.15 16.51
CA ASP A 114 -0.93 2.20 17.98
C ASP A 114 -0.25 1.00 18.71
N GLU A 115 0.95 1.25 19.26
CA GLU A 115 1.75 0.27 20.00
C GLU A 115 2.13 0.78 21.40
N GLY A 116 1.28 1.58 22.03
CA GLY A 116 1.64 2.15 23.35
C GLY A 116 2.96 2.94 23.34
N ASP A 117 3.42 3.31 24.53
CA ASP A 117 4.42 4.38 24.72
C ASP A 117 5.86 4.07 24.24
N GLY A 118 6.16 2.83 23.82
CA GLY A 118 7.52 2.37 23.57
C GLY A 118 8.18 2.98 22.32
N GLY A 119 7.54 2.85 21.16
CA GLY A 119 8.12 3.24 19.87
C GLY A 119 8.37 4.74 19.74
N ARG A 120 7.46 5.56 20.28
CA ARG A 120 7.56 7.02 20.25
C ARG A 120 8.71 7.57 21.10
N THR A 121 9.06 6.88 22.20
CA THR A 121 10.19 7.25 23.06
C THR A 121 11.52 7.06 22.33
N VAL A 122 11.72 5.91 21.67
CA VAL A 122 12.93 5.63 20.89
C VAL A 122 13.09 6.63 19.74
N LEU A 123 11.98 6.98 19.07
CA LEU A 123 11.99 7.99 18.01
C LEU A 123 12.31 9.40 18.55
N ALA A 124 11.84 9.75 19.74
CA ALA A 124 12.18 11.01 20.39
C ALA A 124 13.68 11.11 20.70
N GLU A 125 14.28 10.02 21.20
CA GLU A 125 15.72 9.95 21.46
C GLU A 125 16.55 10.10 20.19
N ALA A 126 16.14 9.46 19.08
CA ALA A 126 16.77 9.64 17.78
C ALA A 126 16.67 11.10 17.30
N CYS A 127 15.51 11.74 17.45
CA CYS A 127 15.32 13.15 17.09
C CYS A 127 16.21 14.09 17.94
N ALA A 128 16.45 13.76 19.22
CA ALA A 128 17.25 14.59 20.14
C ALA A 128 18.72 14.73 19.72
N VAL A 129 19.20 13.85 18.83
CA VAL A 129 20.52 13.98 18.20
C VAL A 129 20.57 15.16 17.22
N HIS A 130 19.43 15.58 16.69
CA HIS A 130 19.32 16.54 15.59
C HIS A 130 18.61 17.84 15.97
N VAL A 131 17.69 17.80 16.93
CA VAL A 131 16.93 18.97 17.39
C VAL A 131 17.02 19.11 18.91
N PRO A 132 17.03 20.34 19.44
CA PRO A 132 17.04 20.56 20.88
C PRO A 132 15.85 19.88 21.59
N PRO A 133 16.06 19.28 22.78
CA PRO A 133 14.99 18.62 23.54
C PRO A 133 13.77 19.51 23.79
N GLU A 134 13.96 20.83 23.91
CA GLU A 134 12.88 21.80 24.12
C GLU A 134 11.93 21.87 22.92
N LEU A 135 12.39 21.57 21.70
CA LEU A 135 11.51 21.48 20.53
C LEU A 135 10.75 20.16 20.49
N ILE A 136 11.38 19.06 20.90
CA ILE A 136 10.74 17.74 20.98
C ILE A 136 9.60 17.77 21.99
N GLN A 137 9.81 18.38 23.15
CA GLN A 137 8.81 18.52 24.22
C GLN A 137 7.60 19.39 23.84
N ARG A 138 7.69 20.16 22.75
CA ARG A 138 6.55 20.95 22.25
C ARG A 138 5.59 20.15 21.39
N VAL A 139 5.98 18.96 20.95
CA VAL A 139 5.09 18.08 20.19
C VAL A 139 4.03 17.53 21.14
N PRO A 140 2.74 17.60 20.79
CA PRO A 140 1.68 17.05 21.62
C PRO A 140 1.93 15.58 21.97
N GLU A 141 1.46 15.16 23.13
CA GLU A 141 1.37 13.74 23.48
C GLU A 141 0.54 13.03 22.39
N GLY A 142 1.07 11.93 21.87
CA GLY A 142 0.48 11.22 20.73
C GLY A 142 0.72 11.85 19.35
N GLY A 143 1.27 13.06 19.24
CA GLY A 143 1.60 13.73 17.97
C GLY A 143 0.49 14.62 17.39
N ILE A 144 0.79 15.26 16.27
CA ILE A 144 -0.14 16.10 15.49
C ILE A 144 -1.01 15.20 14.61
N THR A 145 -2.33 15.27 14.76
CA THR A 145 -3.25 14.47 13.93
C THR A 145 -3.23 14.94 12.47
N GLY A 146 -3.63 14.09 11.53
CA GLY A 146 -3.71 14.46 10.10
C GLY A 146 -4.59 15.68 9.85
N ASP A 147 -5.78 15.74 10.45
CA ASP A 147 -6.67 16.91 10.35
C ASP A 147 -6.00 18.20 10.86
N GLU A 148 -5.21 18.08 11.94
CA GLU A 148 -4.47 19.19 12.49
C GLU A 148 -3.31 19.62 11.59
N ALA A 149 -2.60 18.66 11.01
CA ALA A 149 -1.53 18.92 10.05
C ALA A 149 -2.08 19.69 8.85
N HIS A 150 -3.19 19.24 8.25
CA HIS A 150 -3.86 19.95 7.16
C HIS A 150 -4.24 21.38 7.55
N ARG A 151 -4.89 21.55 8.71
CA ARG A 151 -5.26 22.87 9.24
C ARG A 151 -4.06 23.82 9.40
N LEU A 152 -2.91 23.30 9.79
CA LEU A 152 -1.70 24.09 10.02
C LEU A 152 -0.89 24.36 8.75
N LEU A 153 -0.88 23.44 7.79
CA LEU A 153 0.11 23.39 6.71
C LEU A 153 -0.45 23.68 5.32
N ASP A 154 -1.75 23.50 5.06
CA ASP A 154 -2.34 23.59 3.72
C ASP A 154 -2.10 24.97 3.06
N ASP A 155 -2.14 26.04 3.85
CA ASP A 155 -1.90 27.43 3.40
C ASP A 155 -0.42 27.86 3.45
N THR A 156 0.49 26.90 3.59
CA THR A 156 1.94 27.14 3.67
C THR A 156 2.68 26.45 2.53
N HIS A 157 3.96 26.79 2.33
CA HIS A 157 4.81 26.03 1.40
C HIS A 157 5.14 24.61 1.89
N TYR A 158 4.71 24.24 3.10
CA TYR A 158 4.89 22.92 3.70
C TYR A 158 3.67 22.00 3.57
N LYS A 159 2.63 22.38 2.81
CA LYS A 159 1.40 21.58 2.63
C LYS A 159 1.59 20.11 2.22
N GLY A 160 2.74 19.75 1.62
CA GLY A 160 3.04 18.36 1.27
C GLY A 160 3.42 17.48 2.46
N LEU A 161 3.52 18.05 3.66
CA LEU A 161 3.73 17.33 4.92
C LEU A 161 2.42 17.07 5.67
N ALA A 162 1.31 17.59 5.15
CA ALA A 162 -0.03 17.43 5.70
C ALA A 162 -0.69 16.18 5.11
#